data_AF-A0A1G3Y7K0-F1
#
_entry.id   AF-A0A1G3Y7K0-F1
#
_cell.length_a   1.000
_cell.length_b   1.000
_cell.length_c   1.000
_cell.angle_alpha   90.00
_cell.angle_beta   90.00
_cell.angle_gamma   90.00
#
_symmetry.space_group_name_H-M   'P 1'
#
loop_
_entity.id
_entity.type
_entity.pdbx_description
1 polymer ?
#
loop_
_entity_poly.entity_id
_entity_poly.type
_entity_poly.pdbx_seq_one_letter_code
_entity_poly.pdbx_strand_id
1 'polypeptide(L)'
;GQALNSDYRRKGYVPNVLTFEYGEISPGVLGGDVVICAPVVEREAREQGKPLKDHYAHMTVHGVLHLQGYDHIVPADADVMESREIAILKRFHIPNPYTS
;
A
#
# COMPACT_ATOMS: atom_id res chain seq x y z
N GLY A 1 -0.81 -6.28 13.43
CA GLY A 1 -1.86 -6.15 12.39
C GLY A 1 -3.22 -5.94 13.02
N GLN A 2 -3.80 -6.98 13.59
CA GLN A 2 -5.17 -6.94 14.13
C GLN A 2 -5.35 -6.00 15.34
N ALA A 3 -4.39 -5.94 16.27
CA ALA A 3 -4.40 -4.98 17.38
C ALA A 3 -4.37 -3.52 16.88
N LEU A 4 -3.39 -3.14 16.05
CA LEU A 4 -3.30 -1.80 15.45
C LEU A 4 -4.53 -1.40 14.63
N ASN A 5 -5.14 -2.31 13.87
CA ASN A 5 -6.35 -1.97 13.10
C ASN A 5 -7.60 -1.82 13.98
N SER A 6 -7.69 -2.59 15.07
CA SER A 6 -8.74 -2.44 16.07
C SER A 6 -8.59 -1.13 16.86
N ASP A 7 -7.36 -0.82 17.28
CA ASP A 7 -7.04 0.32 18.15
C ASP A 7 -7.12 1.66 17.42
N TYR A 8 -6.76 1.73 16.13
CA TYR A 8 -6.72 2.99 15.38
C TYR A 8 -7.87 3.21 14.39
N ARG A 9 -8.52 2.15 13.88
CA ARG A 9 -9.55 2.29 12.82
C ARG A 9 -10.91 1.68 13.17
N ARG A 10 -11.08 0.98 14.30
CA ARG A 10 -12.35 0.31 14.71
C ARG A 10 -13.03 -0.51 13.60
N LYS A 11 -12.24 -1.11 12.69
CA LYS A 11 -12.75 -1.95 11.58
C LYS A 11 -12.34 -3.41 11.79
N GLY A 12 -13.28 -4.33 11.63
CA GLY A 12 -13.14 -5.75 11.98
C GLY A 12 -12.37 -6.64 10.99
N TYR A 13 -11.73 -6.08 9.96
CA TYR A 13 -10.87 -6.84 9.02
C TYR A 13 -9.41 -6.44 9.22
N VAL A 14 -8.44 -7.31 8.89
CA VAL A 14 -7.01 -6.94 8.93
C VAL A 14 -6.61 -6.46 7.53
N PRO A 15 -6.35 -5.16 7.32
CA PRO A 15 -5.82 -4.69 6.04
C PRO A 15 -4.40 -5.23 5.83
N ASN A 16 -4.04 -5.44 4.58
CA ASN A 16 -2.71 -5.87 4.15
C ASN A 16 -1.63 -4.80 4.45
N VAL A 17 -1.98 -3.52 4.32
CA VAL A 17 -1.12 -2.38 4.65
C VAL A 17 -1.90 -1.29 5.42
N LEU A 18 -1.22 -0.64 6.35
CA LEU A 18 -1.68 0.55 7.06
C LEU A 18 -0.65 1.66 6.92
N THR A 19 -1.13 2.86 6.64
CA THR A 19 -0.30 4.07 6.57
C THR A 19 -0.73 5.05 7.66
N PHE A 20 0.25 5.56 8.41
CA PHE A 20 0.10 6.58 9.43
C PHE A 20 0.93 7.79 9.04
N GLU A 21 0.27 8.86 8.63
CA GLU A 21 0.94 10.11 8.26
C GLU A 21 1.19 10.98 9.51
N TYR A 22 2.36 11.62 9.56
CA TYR A 22 2.72 12.62 10.57
C TYR A 22 2.77 14.04 9.99
N GLY A 23 2.51 14.18 8.69
CA GLY A 23 2.70 15.40 7.94
C GLY A 23 4.18 15.69 7.64
N GLU A 24 4.47 16.95 7.39
CA GLU A 24 5.82 17.42 7.06
C GLU A 24 6.68 17.54 8.33
N ILE A 25 7.75 16.75 8.42
CA ILE A 25 8.67 16.73 9.58
C ILE A 25 9.85 17.68 9.40
N SER A 26 10.11 18.11 8.17
CA SER A 26 11.04 19.18 7.81
C SER A 26 10.71 19.66 6.39
N PRO A 27 11.13 20.86 5.97
CA PRO A 27 10.79 21.41 4.65
C PRO A 27 11.04 20.42 3.49
N GLY A 28 9.96 19.99 2.82
CA GLY A 28 9.96 19.03 1.71
C GLY A 28 10.03 17.55 2.11
N VAL A 29 9.95 17.22 3.42
CA VAL A 29 10.10 15.84 3.91
C VAL A 29 8.85 15.41 4.68
N LEU A 30 8.16 14.41 4.12
CA LEU A 30 7.02 13.76 4.76
C LEU A 30 7.50 12.71 5.75
N GLY A 31 6.90 12.72 6.95
CA GLY A 31 7.09 11.69 7.96
C GLY A 31 5.85 10.82 8.08
N GLY A 32 6.07 9.53 8.33
CA GLY A 32 4.99 8.59 8.60
C GLY A 32 5.49 7.15 8.64
N ASP A 33 4.60 6.26 9.07
CA ASP A 33 4.85 4.84 9.18
C ASP A 33 4.00 4.04 8.19
N VAL A 34 4.62 3.08 7.52
CA VAL A 34 3.94 2.07 6.70
C VAL A 34 4.07 0.72 7.40
N VAL A 35 2.94 0.18 7.85
CA VAL A 35 2.89 -1.09 8.57
C VAL A 35 2.25 -2.14 7.67
N ILE A 36 3.03 -3.15 7.30
CA ILE A 36 2.61 -4.24 6.41
C ILE A 36 2.31 -5.49 7.24
N CYS A 37 1.16 -6.12 7.01
CA CYS A 37 0.79 -7.36 7.67
C CYS A 37 1.28 -8.58 6.87
N ALA A 38 2.49 -9.07 7.21
CA ALA A 38 3.14 -10.16 6.50
C ALA A 38 2.25 -11.40 6.23
N PRO A 39 1.51 -11.96 7.21
CA PRO A 39 0.67 -13.13 6.95
C PRO A 39 -0.49 -12.88 5.96
N VAL A 40 -0.97 -11.63 5.89
CA VAL A 40 -2.03 -11.24 4.95
C VAL A 40 -1.44 -11.13 3.54
N VAL A 41 -0.30 -10.45 3.39
CA VAL A 41 0.40 -10.31 2.11
C VAL A 41 0.81 -11.67 1.55
N GLU A 42 1.32 -12.58 2.38
CA GLU A 42 1.68 -13.93 1.96
C GLU A 42 0.48 -14.73 1.45
N ARG A 43 -0.66 -14.63 2.15
CA ARG A 43 -1.90 -15.28 1.74
C ARG A 43 -2.39 -14.72 0.40
N GLU A 44 -2.46 -13.39 0.27
CA GLU A 44 -2.92 -12.71 -0.95
C GLU A 44 -2.02 -13.03 -2.14
N ALA A 45 -0.70 -13.00 -1.97
CA ALA A 45 0.25 -13.35 -3.02
C ALA A 45 0.00 -14.76 -3.55
N ARG A 46 -0.23 -15.73 -2.65
CA ARG A 46 -0.58 -17.10 -3.03
C ARG A 46 -1.93 -17.20 -3.75
N GLU A 47 -2.96 -16.53 -3.23
CA GLU A 47 -4.32 -16.56 -3.79
C GLU A 47 -4.38 -15.91 -5.19
N GLN A 48 -3.56 -14.88 -5.42
CA GLN A 48 -3.49 -14.14 -6.68
C GLN A 48 -2.41 -14.67 -7.64
N GLY A 49 -1.65 -15.70 -7.24
CA GLY A 49 -0.56 -16.24 -8.06
C GLY A 49 0.61 -15.25 -8.28
N LYS A 50 0.76 -14.25 -7.40
CA LYS A 50 1.82 -13.24 -7.50
C LYS A 50 3.09 -13.71 -6.79
N PRO A 51 4.29 -13.41 -7.32
CA PRO A 51 5.52 -13.58 -6.56
C PRO A 51 5.44 -12.79 -5.25
N LEU A 52 5.80 -13.43 -4.13
CA LEU A 52 5.68 -12.81 -2.81
C LEU A 52 6.42 -11.46 -2.73
N LYS A 53 7.62 -11.40 -3.32
CA LYS A 53 8.43 -10.17 -3.40
C LYS A 53 7.70 -9.04 -4.12
N ASP A 54 7.00 -9.36 -5.20
CA ASP A 54 6.29 -8.39 -6.02
C ASP A 54 5.08 -7.82 -5.28
N HIS A 55 4.37 -8.68 -4.54
CA HIS A 55 3.24 -8.24 -3.71
C HIS A 55 3.69 -7.36 -2.53
N TYR A 56 4.83 -7.68 -1.89
CA TYR A 56 5.42 -6.78 -0.87
C TYR A 56 5.84 -5.43 -1.46
N ALA A 57 6.46 -5.43 -2.64
CA ALA A 57 6.83 -4.20 -3.32
C ALA A 57 5.59 -3.36 -3.65
N HIS A 58 4.52 -3.99 -4.13
CA HIS A 58 3.23 -3.35 -4.37
C HIS A 58 2.69 -2.69 -3.10
N MET A 59 2.58 -3.43 -1.98
CA MET A 59 2.10 -2.87 -0.70
C MET A 59 2.98 -1.75 -0.16
N THR A 60 4.29 -1.81 -0.39
CA THR A 60 5.22 -0.74 0.02
C THR A 60 4.98 0.53 -0.80
N VAL A 61 4.90 0.40 -2.13
CA VAL A 61 4.63 1.55 -3.03
C VAL A 61 3.27 2.17 -2.70
N HIS A 62 2.24 1.33 -2.54
CA HIS A 62 0.89 1.74 -2.16
C HIS A 62 0.89 2.52 -0.84
N GLY A 63 1.52 1.99 0.20
CA GLY A 63 1.61 2.64 1.51
C GLY A 63 2.34 3.99 1.46
N VAL A 64 3.39 4.12 0.65
CA VAL A 64 4.13 5.37 0.45
C VAL A 64 3.33 6.40 -0.35
N LEU A 65 2.57 5.98 -1.36
CA LEU A 65 1.70 6.90 -2.10
C LEU A 65 0.60 7.46 -1.19
N HIS A 66 0.06 6.67 -0.26
CA HIS A 66 -0.82 7.19 0.78
C HIS A 66 -0.15 8.24 1.66
N LEU A 67 1.13 8.09 2.02
CA LEU A 67 1.88 9.13 2.76
C LEU A 67 2.00 10.44 1.97
N GLN A 68 1.96 10.37 0.63
CA GLN A 68 2.01 11.53 -0.25
C GLN A 68 0.62 12.16 -0.51
N GLY A 69 -0.43 11.65 0.13
CA GLY A 69 -1.80 12.15 0.00
C GLY A 69 -2.56 11.58 -1.20
N TYR A 70 -2.06 10.54 -1.87
CA TYR A 70 -2.86 9.79 -2.85
C TYR A 70 -3.87 8.91 -2.11
N ASP A 71 -5.06 8.76 -2.69
CA ASP A 71 -6.10 7.90 -2.15
C ASP A 71 -6.84 7.20 -3.31
N HIS A 72 -7.55 6.13 -3.00
CA HIS A 72 -8.28 5.30 -3.96
C HIS A 72 -9.76 5.12 -3.55
N ILE A 73 -10.30 5.99 -2.68
CA ILE A 73 -11.70 5.92 -2.23
C ILE A 73 -12.66 6.26 -3.38
N VAL A 74 -12.32 7.25 -4.21
CA VAL A 74 -13.13 7.70 -5.35
C VAL A 74 -12.50 7.16 -6.63
N PRO A 75 -13.29 6.69 -7.62
CA PRO A 75 -12.75 6.08 -8.85
C PRO A 75 -11.73 6.95 -9.59
N ALA A 76 -11.97 8.26 -9.68
CA ALA A 76 -11.04 9.17 -10.34
C ALA A 76 -9.68 9.27 -9.64
N ASP A 77 -9.66 9.23 -8.31
CA ASP A 77 -8.42 9.27 -7.53
C ASP A 77 -7.70 7.91 -7.57
N ALA A 78 -8.48 6.82 -7.57
CA ALA A 78 -7.97 5.47 -7.77
C ALA A 78 -7.20 5.37 -9.10
N ASP A 79 -7.79 5.77 -10.22
CA ASP A 79 -7.13 5.71 -11.55
C ASP A 79 -5.76 6.43 -11.54
N VAL A 80 -5.68 7.58 -10.86
CA VAL A 80 -4.44 8.35 -10.71
C VAL A 80 -3.42 7.58 -9.86
N MET A 81 -3.84 7.06 -8.71
CA MET A 81 -2.98 6.31 -7.80
C MET A 81 -2.49 5.00 -8.43
N GLU A 82 -3.38 4.20 -9.01
CA GLU A 82 -3.05 2.94 -9.69
C GLU A 82 -2.06 3.17 -10.83
N SER A 83 -2.26 4.22 -11.64
CA SER A 83 -1.32 4.60 -12.70
C SER A 83 0.08 4.92 -12.18
N ARG A 84 0.19 5.54 -10.99
CA ARG A 84 1.46 5.82 -10.33
C ARG A 84 2.11 4.55 -9.80
N GLU A 85 1.33 3.66 -9.18
CA GLU A 85 1.80 2.36 -8.71
C GLU A 85 2.42 1.55 -9.85
N ILE A 86 1.71 1.44 -10.97
CA ILE A 86 2.18 0.74 -12.18
C ILE A 86 3.49 1.35 -12.67
N ALA A 87 3.56 2.68 -12.78
CA ALA A 87 4.73 3.37 -13.28
C ALA A 87 5.97 3.15 -12.38
N ILE A 88 5.78 3.14 -11.05
CA ILE A 88 6.85 2.91 -10.08
C ILE A 88 7.30 1.45 -10.12
N LEU A 89 6.39 0.49 -10.03
CA LEU A 89 6.70 -0.95 -10.03
C LEU A 89 7.41 -1.38 -11.31
N LYS A 90 7.02 -0.81 -12.46
CA LYS A 90 7.70 -1.05 -13.74
C LYS A 90 9.20 -0.70 -13.69
N ARG A 91 9.60 0.33 -12.93
CA ARG A 91 11.02 0.70 -12.76
C ARG A 91 11.82 -0.36 -12.01
N PHE A 92 11.14 -1.20 -11.23
CA PHE A 92 11.72 -2.34 -10.53
C PHE A 92 11.58 -3.65 -11.32
N HIS A 93 11.12 -3.60 -12.58
CA HIS A 93 10.82 -4.76 -13.42
C HIS A 93 9.72 -5.66 -12.85
N ILE A 94 8.81 -5.09 -12.06
CA ILE A 94 7.65 -5.77 -11.50
C ILE A 94 6.46 -5.53 -12.44
N PRO A 95 5.71 -6.58 -12.83
CA PRO A 95 4.56 -6.44 -13.73
C PRO A 95 3.43 -5.61 -13.11
N ASN A 96 2.49 -5.17 -13.94
CA ASN A 96 1.32 -4.43 -13.48
C ASN A 96 0.50 -5.29 -12.50
N PRO A 97 0.30 -4.86 -11.24
CA PRO A 97 -0.37 -5.67 -10.23
C PRO A 97 -1.90 -5.78 -10.41
N TYR A 98 -2.49 -5.01 -11.33
CA TYR A 98 -3.92 -4.97 -11.65
C TYR A 98 -4.31 -5.81 -12.86
N THR A 99 -3.33 -6.29 -13.62
CA THR A 99 -3.55 -7.21 -14.74
C THR A 99 -3.19 -8.62 -14.28
N SER A 100 -4.21 -9.46 -14.11
CA SER A 100 -4.04 -10.90 -13.87
C SER A 100 -3.38 -11.61 -15.04
#